data_AF-A0A9Q0WCL6-F1
#
_entry.id   AF-A0A9Q0WCL6-F1
#
_cell.length_a   1.000
_cell.length_b   1.000
_cell.length_c   1.000
_cell.angle_alpha   90.00
_cell.angle_beta   90.00
_cell.angle_gamma   90.00
#
_symmetry.space_group_name_H-M   'P 1'
#
loop_
_entity.id
_entity.type
_entity.pdbx_description
1 polymer ?
#
loop_
_entity_poly.entity_id
_entity_poly.type
_entity_poly.pdbx_seq_one_letter_code
_entity_poly.pdbx_strand_id
1 'polypeptide(L)'
;MEITASVLRSVMDIFYMLRIIFQFRTGFIAPSSRVLGRGVLVEDTRAIVKRYLSSYFLIDILSVLPLPQVVISSYLNTKNVLKFAVIFQYVPRFMRIYPLYKEVTTSGILTETAWVGAAFKLFLYMFVSHVSRSLGHNLKRSTYVWENCFAVFISISGVATIAFLIGNMKTNFRSPTARLEEMRIQRRDTEQWMSHRLLPDNIRERIRRYEQFRWQETRGVDEEMLVQNLPRDLRRDIKRHLSLALLKRVPVFEKMDEQVLDAMCDRLKPVLYTEESYVVREGDLVDEMLFVMQGKLSTTTTNGGRTAVFIPEYLEAGEICGEELLTWALDRPLLI
;
A
#
# COMPACT_ATOMS: atom_id res chain seq x y z
N MET A 1 -19.45 -19.06 37.22
CA MET A 1 -19.47 -18.88 35.75
C MET A 1 -20.82 -18.42 35.22
N GLU A 2 -21.94 -18.85 35.78
CA GLU A 2 -23.29 -18.52 35.28
C GLU A 2 -23.67 -17.03 35.40
N ILE A 3 -23.33 -16.39 36.52
CA ILE A 3 -23.57 -14.94 36.73
C ILE A 3 -22.79 -14.12 35.70
N THR A 4 -21.50 -14.43 35.50
CA THR A 4 -20.64 -13.75 34.52
C THR A 4 -21.17 -13.90 33.08
N ALA A 5 -21.63 -15.10 32.71
CA ALA A 5 -22.23 -15.35 31.39
C ALA A 5 -23.57 -14.62 31.20
N SER A 6 -24.37 -14.48 32.27
CA SER A 6 -25.63 -13.73 32.25
C SER A 6 -25.39 -12.22 32.09
N VAL A 7 -24.44 -11.67 32.85
CA VAL A 7 -24.04 -10.25 32.77
C VAL A 7 -23.50 -9.93 31.37
N LEU A 8 -22.60 -10.76 30.84
CA LEU A 8 -22.03 -10.56 29.49
C LEU A 8 -23.12 -10.60 28.40
N ARG A 9 -24.11 -11.49 28.53
CA ARG A 9 -25.24 -11.58 27.59
C ARG A 9 -26.10 -10.33 27.64
N SER A 10 -26.46 -9.84 28.82
CA SER A 10 -27.23 -8.61 29.00
C SER A 10 -26.53 -7.39 28.38
N VAL A 11 -25.22 -7.26 28.60
CA VAL A 11 -24.41 -6.19 27.98
C VAL A 11 -24.43 -6.28 26.45
N MET A 12 -24.26 -7.47 25.88
CA MET A 12 -24.33 -7.67 24.44
C MET A 12 -25.72 -7.34 23.86
N ASP A 13 -26.79 -7.72 24.55
CA ASP A 13 -28.16 -7.42 24.13
C ASP A 13 -28.43 -5.91 24.10
N ILE A 14 -27.89 -5.13 25.06
CA ILE A 14 -27.95 -3.66 25.04
C ILE A 14 -27.21 -3.09 23.83
N PHE A 15 -26.00 -3.54 23.54
CA PHE A 15 -25.25 -3.10 22.34
C PHE A 15 -26.02 -3.40 21.04
N TYR A 16 -26.70 -4.54 20.97
CA TYR A 16 -27.51 -4.88 19.81
C TYR A 16 -28.76 -4.01 19.68
N MET A 17 -29.42 -3.65 20.78
CA MET A 17 -30.55 -2.73 20.77
C MET A 17 -30.11 -1.34 20.29
N LEU A 18 -28.96 -0.84 20.76
CA LEU A 18 -28.39 0.42 20.29
C LEU A 18 -28.08 0.38 18.78
N ARG A 19 -27.51 -0.73 18.29
CA ARG A 19 -27.22 -0.90 16.86
C ARG A 19 -28.48 -0.81 16.00
N ILE A 20 -29.58 -1.46 16.42
CA ILE A 20 -30.86 -1.40 15.70
C ILE A 20 -31.34 0.06 15.60
N ILE A 21 -31.26 0.82 16.70
CA ILE A 21 -31.64 2.24 16.73
C ILE A 21 -30.78 3.05 15.74
N PHE A 22 -29.46 2.84 15.74
CA PHE A 22 -28.57 3.52 14.80
C PHE A 22 -28.85 3.16 13.35
N GLN A 23 -29.19 1.90 13.05
CA GLN A 23 -29.44 1.45 11.68
C GLN A 23 -30.64 2.15 11.01
N PHE A 24 -31.59 2.65 11.80
CA PHE A 24 -32.70 3.50 11.31
C PHE A 24 -32.27 4.93 10.96
N ARG A 25 -31.08 5.36 11.39
CA ARG A 25 -30.52 6.70 11.17
C ARG A 25 -29.33 6.71 10.23
N THR A 26 -28.70 5.57 9.97
CA THR A 26 -27.52 5.47 9.11
C THR A 26 -27.92 5.50 7.63
N GLY A 27 -27.45 6.52 6.91
CA GLY A 27 -27.59 6.63 5.45
C GLY A 27 -26.87 5.51 4.70
N PHE A 28 -27.26 5.26 3.45
CA PHE A 28 -26.65 4.21 2.64
C PHE A 28 -26.19 4.73 1.28
N ILE A 29 -25.18 4.09 0.70
CA ILE A 29 -24.73 4.37 -0.67
C ILE A 29 -25.57 3.55 -1.65
N ALA A 30 -26.26 4.22 -2.57
CA ALA A 30 -27.12 3.56 -3.56
C ALA A 30 -26.27 2.70 -4.54
N PRO A 31 -26.61 1.41 -4.77
CA PRO A 31 -25.84 0.55 -5.68
C PRO A 31 -25.72 1.10 -7.11
N SER A 32 -26.76 1.77 -7.61
CA SER A 32 -26.80 2.40 -8.93
C SER A 32 -25.80 3.55 -9.11
N SER A 33 -25.45 4.25 -8.02
CA SER A 33 -24.47 5.35 -8.05
C SER A 33 -23.01 4.89 -8.11
N ARG A 34 -22.74 3.59 -7.88
CA ARG A 34 -21.37 3.05 -7.82
C ARG A 34 -20.69 2.89 -9.18
N VAL A 35 -21.44 2.98 -10.28
CA VAL A 35 -20.96 2.71 -11.66
C VAL A 35 -19.90 3.72 -12.13
N LEU A 36 -19.87 4.92 -11.54
CA LEU A 36 -18.90 5.97 -11.87
C LEU A 36 -17.91 6.29 -10.72
N GLY A 37 -17.80 5.41 -9.71
CA GLY A 37 -16.96 5.63 -8.53
C GLY A 37 -17.47 6.67 -7.53
N ARG A 38 -18.47 7.50 -7.90
CA ARG A 38 -19.13 8.47 -7.01
C ARG A 38 -20.35 7.85 -6.34
N GLY A 39 -20.14 7.15 -5.24
CA GLY A 39 -21.25 6.69 -4.40
C GLY A 39 -22.02 7.87 -3.81
N VAL A 40 -23.30 8.02 -4.16
CA VAL A 40 -24.17 9.05 -3.59
C VAL A 40 -24.75 8.53 -2.27
N LEU A 41 -24.51 9.26 -1.19
CA LEU A 41 -25.09 8.98 0.12
C LEU A 41 -26.56 9.38 0.12
N VAL A 42 -27.44 8.42 0.39
CA VAL A 42 -28.88 8.64 0.54
C VAL A 42 -29.18 8.87 2.02
N GLU A 43 -29.58 10.10 2.36
CA GLU A 43 -29.93 10.52 3.74
C GLU A 43 -31.45 10.56 4.00
N ASP A 44 -32.28 10.29 2.98
CA ASP A 44 -33.73 10.31 3.14
C ASP A 44 -34.19 9.25 4.17
N THR A 45 -34.79 9.73 5.26
CA THR A 45 -35.26 8.91 6.39
C THR A 45 -36.25 7.84 5.94
N ARG A 46 -37.16 8.15 4.99
CA ARG A 46 -38.16 7.16 4.52
C ARG A 46 -37.50 6.03 3.73
N ALA A 47 -36.53 6.37 2.88
CA ALA A 47 -35.79 5.38 2.10
C ALA A 47 -34.93 4.47 2.99
N ILE A 48 -34.29 5.03 4.03
CA ILE A 48 -33.51 4.28 5.02
C ILE A 48 -34.39 3.28 5.76
N VAL A 49 -35.51 3.74 6.33
CA VAL A 49 -36.44 2.90 7.09
C VAL A 49 -37.00 1.76 6.23
N LYS A 50 -37.48 2.06 5.02
CA LYS A 50 -38.06 1.04 4.11
C LYS A 50 -37.04 -0.04 3.75
N ARG A 51 -35.81 0.37 3.46
CA ARG A 51 -34.73 -0.56 3.13
C ARG A 51 -34.34 -1.42 4.32
N TYR A 52 -34.20 -0.83 5.50
CA TYR A 52 -33.82 -1.56 6.72
C TYR A 52 -34.88 -2.59 7.12
N LEU A 53 -36.16 -2.18 7.15
CA LEU A 53 -37.30 -3.05 7.47
C LEU A 53 -37.41 -4.26 6.53
N SER A 54 -37.15 -4.07 5.23
CA SER A 54 -37.27 -5.14 4.23
C SER A 54 -36.10 -6.13 4.20
N SER A 55 -34.92 -5.76 4.69
CA SER A 55 -33.70 -6.57 4.49
C SER A 55 -33.10 -7.12 5.79
N TYR A 56 -32.83 -6.27 6.77
CA TYR A 56 -31.98 -6.63 7.92
C TYR A 56 -32.74 -6.68 9.25
N PHE A 57 -33.86 -5.96 9.35
CA PHE A 57 -34.62 -5.80 10.60
C PHE A 57 -35.09 -7.13 11.21
N LEU A 58 -35.62 -8.06 10.41
CA LEU A 58 -36.07 -9.36 10.92
C LEU A 58 -34.93 -10.21 11.47
N ILE A 59 -33.79 -10.22 10.79
CA ILE A 59 -32.57 -10.89 11.25
C ILE A 59 -32.12 -10.26 12.58
N ASP A 60 -32.24 -8.94 12.69
CA ASP A 60 -31.85 -8.22 13.88
C ASP A 60 -32.76 -8.45 15.10
N ILE A 61 -34.06 -8.60 14.91
CA ILE A 61 -34.97 -8.94 16.01
C ILE A 61 -34.74 -10.38 16.47
N LEU A 62 -34.75 -11.35 15.54
CA LEU A 62 -34.57 -12.77 15.86
C LEU A 62 -33.21 -13.03 16.54
N SER A 63 -32.20 -12.29 16.07
CA SER A 63 -31.15 -11.63 16.85
C SER A 63 -31.06 -11.82 18.37
N VAL A 64 -31.89 -10.98 18.99
CA VAL A 64 -31.75 -10.44 20.35
C VAL A 64 -32.72 -11.12 21.30
N LEU A 65 -33.70 -11.85 20.77
CA LEU A 65 -34.65 -12.57 21.61
C LEU A 65 -33.92 -13.58 22.53
N PRO A 66 -34.41 -13.78 23.77
CA PRO A 66 -33.88 -14.79 24.69
C PRO A 66 -34.67 -16.13 24.64
N LEU A 67 -34.93 -16.69 23.45
CA LEU A 67 -35.75 -17.90 23.25
C LEU A 67 -35.35 -19.10 24.13
N PRO A 68 -34.06 -19.47 24.32
CA PRO A 68 -33.69 -20.55 25.22
C PRO A 68 -34.12 -20.30 26.66
N GLN A 69 -34.04 -19.04 27.14
CA GLN A 69 -34.45 -18.68 28.50
C GLN A 69 -35.98 -18.72 28.64
N VAL A 70 -36.71 -18.27 27.61
CA VAL A 70 -38.17 -18.37 27.54
C VAL A 70 -38.62 -19.83 27.52
N VAL A 71 -37.95 -20.70 26.74
CA VAL A 71 -38.25 -22.13 26.67
C VAL A 71 -37.96 -22.83 27.99
N ILE A 72 -36.85 -22.52 28.67
CA ILE A 72 -36.52 -23.06 30.00
C ILE A 72 -37.56 -22.62 31.05
N SER A 73 -38.02 -21.37 30.98
CA SER A 73 -39.04 -20.84 31.89
C SER A 73 -40.45 -21.37 31.59
N SER A 74 -40.70 -21.80 30.36
CA SER A 74 -41.95 -22.45 29.98
C SER A 74 -41.91 -23.93 30.38
N TYR A 75 -43.06 -24.49 30.80
CA TYR A 75 -43.15 -25.91 31.18
C TYR A 75 -42.99 -26.89 29.99
N LEU A 76 -42.67 -26.38 28.78
CA LEU A 76 -42.38 -27.13 27.55
C LEU A 76 -40.92 -27.63 27.51
N ASN A 77 -40.38 -28.09 28.65
CA ASN A 77 -38.97 -28.43 28.82
C ASN A 77 -38.62 -29.83 28.28
N THR A 78 -38.88 -30.07 27.00
CA THR A 78 -38.36 -31.25 26.30
C THR A 78 -36.96 -30.94 25.76
N LYS A 79 -35.98 -31.81 26.01
CA LYS A 79 -34.58 -31.64 25.54
C LYS A 79 -34.49 -31.32 24.03
N ASN A 80 -35.43 -31.79 23.23
CA ASN A 80 -35.51 -31.54 21.79
C ASN A 80 -35.97 -30.10 21.45
N VAL A 81 -36.94 -29.57 22.19
CA VAL A 81 -37.44 -28.20 22.03
C VAL A 81 -36.35 -27.20 22.43
N LEU A 82 -35.61 -27.47 23.50
CA LEU A 82 -34.49 -26.64 23.92
C LEU A 82 -33.35 -26.63 22.88
N LYS A 83 -32.98 -27.80 22.35
CA LYS A 83 -31.98 -27.89 21.26
C LYS A 83 -32.43 -27.12 20.02
N PHE A 84 -33.69 -27.26 19.61
CA PHE A 84 -34.24 -26.55 18.47
C PHE A 84 -34.25 -25.03 18.69
N ALA A 85 -34.68 -24.57 19.86
CA ALA A 85 -34.66 -23.16 20.24
C ALA A 85 -33.23 -22.58 20.22
N VAL A 86 -32.24 -23.34 20.69
CA VAL A 86 -30.83 -22.94 20.63
C VAL A 86 -30.35 -22.82 19.18
N ILE A 87 -30.56 -23.83 18.34
CA ILE A 87 -30.14 -23.83 16.93
C ILE A 87 -30.82 -22.70 16.14
N PHE A 88 -32.13 -22.52 16.34
CA PHE A 88 -32.92 -21.48 15.69
C PHE A 88 -32.37 -20.08 15.99
N GLN A 89 -31.83 -19.85 17.19
CA GLN A 89 -31.17 -18.60 17.53
C GLN A 89 -29.75 -18.43 17.01
N TYR A 90 -29.03 -19.52 16.82
CA TYR A 90 -27.66 -19.46 16.31
C TYR A 90 -27.62 -18.97 14.86
N VAL A 91 -28.63 -19.29 14.04
CA VAL A 91 -28.66 -18.94 12.62
C VAL A 91 -28.73 -17.42 12.38
N PRO A 92 -29.67 -16.64 12.98
CA PRO A 92 -29.68 -15.19 12.85
C PRO A 92 -28.41 -14.52 13.39
N ARG A 93 -27.84 -15.04 14.49
CA ARG A 93 -26.61 -14.52 15.09
C ARG A 93 -25.42 -14.68 14.16
N PHE A 94 -25.37 -15.78 13.42
CA PHE A 94 -24.32 -16.02 12.42
C PHE A 94 -24.51 -15.16 11.16
N MET A 95 -25.74 -15.03 10.66
CA MET A 95 -26.07 -14.19 9.49
C MET A 95 -25.65 -12.72 9.68
N ARG A 96 -25.65 -12.21 10.92
CA ARG A 96 -25.20 -10.85 11.28
C ARG A 96 -23.70 -10.59 11.10
N ILE A 97 -22.87 -11.63 11.05
CA ILE A 97 -21.42 -11.48 10.87
C ILE A 97 -21.12 -10.99 9.45
N TYR A 98 -21.91 -11.42 8.46
CA TYR A 98 -21.72 -11.06 7.06
C TYR A 98 -21.80 -9.54 6.77
N PRO A 99 -22.83 -8.78 7.20
CA PRO A 99 -22.86 -7.34 6.96
C PRO A 99 -21.77 -6.60 7.72
N LEU A 100 -21.39 -7.04 8.93
CA LEU A 100 -20.27 -6.46 9.68
C LEU A 100 -18.94 -6.67 8.94
N TYR A 101 -18.71 -7.88 8.43
CA TYR A 101 -17.56 -8.21 7.60
C TYR A 101 -17.52 -7.35 6.32
N LYS A 102 -18.67 -7.19 5.66
CA LYS A 102 -18.78 -6.37 4.45
C LYS A 102 -18.44 -4.91 4.74
N GLU A 103 -19.02 -4.34 5.80
CA GLU A 103 -18.83 -2.94 6.20
C GLU A 103 -17.37 -2.62 6.51
N VAL A 104 -16.72 -3.47 7.31
CA VAL A 104 -15.30 -3.37 7.67
C VAL A 104 -14.37 -3.54 6.46
N THR A 105 -14.77 -4.35 5.47
CA THR A 105 -13.99 -4.53 4.23
C THR A 105 -14.16 -3.33 3.29
N THR A 106 -15.34 -2.72 3.22
CA THR A 106 -15.60 -1.53 2.39
C THR A 106 -15.07 -0.23 2.98
N SER A 107 -14.92 -0.12 4.30
CA SER A 107 -14.43 1.10 4.95
C SER A 107 -12.92 1.30 4.81
N GLY A 108 -12.19 0.33 4.26
CA GLY A 108 -10.74 0.41 4.09
C GLY A 108 -9.93 0.37 5.41
N ILE A 109 -10.60 0.40 6.57
CA ILE A 109 -9.96 0.31 7.89
C ILE A 109 -9.13 -0.98 8.01
N LEU A 110 -9.61 -2.07 7.40
CA LEU A 110 -8.90 -3.34 7.34
C LEU A 110 -7.74 -3.37 6.32
N THR A 111 -7.72 -2.41 5.38
CA THR A 111 -6.69 -2.27 4.34
C THR A 111 -5.59 -1.29 4.73
N GLU A 112 -5.85 -0.35 5.64
CA GLU A 112 -4.81 0.59 6.12
C GLU A 112 -3.77 -0.09 7.02
N THR A 113 -4.15 -1.14 7.76
CA THR A 113 -3.22 -1.92 8.59
C THR A 113 -3.40 -3.41 8.37
N ALA A 114 -2.56 -3.97 7.49
CA ALA A 114 -2.56 -5.37 7.06
C ALA A 114 -2.70 -6.40 8.21
N TRP A 115 -2.14 -6.12 9.38
CA TRP A 115 -2.17 -7.02 10.53
C TRP A 115 -3.53 -7.02 11.26
N VAL A 116 -4.26 -5.90 11.27
CA VAL A 116 -5.62 -5.81 11.84
C VAL A 116 -6.58 -6.70 11.05
N GLY A 117 -6.43 -6.76 9.73
CA GLY A 117 -7.22 -7.66 8.90
C GLY A 117 -6.91 -9.13 9.07
N ALA A 118 -5.63 -9.47 9.26
CA ALA A 118 -5.22 -10.83 9.59
C ALA A 118 -5.77 -11.25 10.97
N ALA A 119 -5.64 -10.38 11.97
CA ALA A 119 -6.14 -10.61 13.32
C ALA A 119 -7.66 -10.78 13.36
N PHE A 120 -8.41 -9.95 12.63
CA PHE A 120 -9.88 -10.05 12.55
C PHE A 120 -10.33 -11.36 11.88
N LYS A 121 -9.71 -11.76 10.78
CA LYS A 121 -10.04 -13.04 10.11
C LYS A 121 -9.63 -14.25 10.98
N LEU A 122 -8.53 -14.17 11.71
CA LEU A 122 -8.09 -15.19 12.66
C LEU A 122 -9.03 -15.27 13.87
N PHE A 123 -9.54 -14.14 14.35
CA PHE A 123 -10.59 -14.07 15.37
C PHE A 123 -11.90 -14.74 14.90
N LEU A 124 -12.35 -14.45 13.67
CA LEU A 124 -13.51 -15.13 13.08
C LEU A 124 -13.29 -16.64 12.94
N TYR A 125 -12.09 -17.07 12.56
CA TYR A 125 -11.72 -18.49 12.52
C TYR A 125 -11.73 -19.14 13.92
N MET A 126 -11.16 -18.47 14.93
CA MET A 126 -11.16 -18.94 16.31
C MET A 126 -12.58 -19.03 16.88
N PHE A 127 -13.46 -18.11 16.48
CA PHE A 127 -14.88 -18.12 16.83
C PHE A 127 -15.64 -19.29 16.17
N VAL A 128 -15.47 -19.50 14.87
CA VAL A 128 -16.10 -20.61 14.13
C VAL A 128 -15.58 -21.97 14.61
N SER A 129 -14.27 -22.09 14.84
CA SER A 129 -13.66 -23.32 15.37
C SER A 129 -14.07 -23.59 16.81
N HIS A 130 -14.21 -22.57 17.67
CA HIS A 130 -14.72 -22.72 19.03
C HIS A 130 -16.19 -23.16 19.04
N VAL A 131 -17.04 -22.57 18.18
CA VAL A 131 -18.44 -23.01 17.99
C VAL A 131 -18.51 -24.45 17.48
N SER A 132 -17.66 -24.81 16.52
CA SER A 132 -17.59 -26.17 15.95
C SER A 132 -17.07 -27.20 16.97
N ARG A 133 -16.06 -26.83 17.77
CA ARG A 133 -15.47 -27.67 18.83
C ARG A 133 -16.42 -27.83 20.01
N SER A 134 -17.15 -26.78 20.37
CA SER A 134 -18.21 -26.83 21.39
C SER A 134 -19.37 -27.75 20.97
N LEU A 135 -19.62 -27.89 19.67
CA LEU A 135 -20.62 -28.82 19.14
C LEU A 135 -20.04 -30.24 18.95
N GLY A 136 -18.74 -30.36 18.64
CA GLY A 136 -18.08 -31.60 18.25
C GLY A 136 -17.52 -32.47 19.37
N HIS A 137 -17.23 -31.93 20.56
CA HIS A 137 -16.64 -32.71 21.67
C HIS A 137 -17.58 -33.73 22.34
N ASN A 138 -18.83 -33.87 21.88
CA ASN A 138 -19.78 -34.87 22.37
C ASN A 138 -20.26 -35.88 21.30
N LEU A 139 -19.60 -35.96 20.13
CA LEU A 139 -20.03 -36.86 19.06
C LEU A 139 -19.39 -38.25 19.19
N LYS A 140 -20.04 -39.13 19.96
CA LYS A 140 -20.15 -40.54 19.53
C LYS A 140 -20.86 -40.52 18.17
N ARG A 141 -20.40 -41.33 17.19
CA ARG A 141 -20.99 -41.39 15.83
C ARG A 141 -22.51 -41.37 15.92
N SER A 142 -23.13 -40.29 15.46
CA SER A 142 -24.58 -40.22 15.39
C SER A 142 -25.08 -41.04 14.20
N THR A 143 -26.16 -41.77 14.40
CA THR A 143 -26.83 -42.56 13.34
C THR A 143 -27.60 -41.67 12.37
N TYR A 144 -27.74 -40.37 12.65
CA TYR A 144 -28.44 -39.42 11.79
C TYR A 144 -27.54 -38.89 10.67
N VAL A 145 -27.95 -39.16 9.44
CA VAL A 145 -27.27 -38.73 8.20
C VAL A 145 -27.03 -37.21 8.18
N TRP A 146 -28.00 -36.42 8.64
CA TRP A 146 -27.91 -34.95 8.63
C TRP A 146 -26.80 -34.39 9.52
N GLU A 147 -26.57 -34.97 10.70
CA GLU A 147 -25.52 -34.52 11.61
C GLU A 147 -24.12 -34.81 11.01
N ASN A 148 -23.98 -35.93 10.29
CA ASN A 148 -22.76 -36.27 9.57
C ASN A 148 -22.55 -35.34 8.36
N CYS A 149 -23.59 -35.04 7.58
CA CYS A 149 -23.53 -34.08 6.47
C CYS A 149 -23.14 -32.67 6.96
N PHE A 150 -23.71 -32.23 8.08
CA PHE A 150 -23.42 -30.94 8.70
C PHE A 150 -21.96 -30.85 9.20
N ALA A 151 -21.46 -31.92 9.84
CA ALA A 151 -20.06 -32.00 10.27
C ALA A 151 -19.09 -31.91 9.08
N VAL A 152 -19.36 -32.65 8.00
CA VAL A 152 -18.55 -32.61 6.76
C VAL A 152 -18.55 -31.21 6.14
N PHE A 153 -19.70 -30.55 6.08
CA PHE A 153 -19.82 -29.18 5.56
C PHE A 153 -18.98 -28.18 6.37
N ILE A 154 -19.06 -28.25 7.70
CA ILE A 154 -18.26 -27.40 8.59
C ILE A 154 -16.76 -27.64 8.36
N SER A 155 -16.32 -28.90 8.29
CA SER A 155 -14.92 -29.25 8.02
C SER A 155 -14.42 -28.67 6.69
N ILE A 156 -15.20 -28.79 5.61
CA ILE A 156 -14.84 -28.24 4.29
C ILE A 156 -14.75 -26.71 4.34
N SER A 157 -15.73 -26.05 4.99
CA SER A 157 -15.75 -24.59 5.14
C SER A 157 -14.55 -24.06 5.96
N GLY A 158 -14.12 -24.81 6.97
CA GLY A 158 -12.94 -24.50 7.79
C GLY A 158 -11.65 -24.54 6.98
N VAL A 159 -11.47 -25.58 6.17
CA VAL A 159 -10.31 -25.71 5.26
C VAL A 159 -10.31 -24.61 4.21
N ALA A 160 -11.46 -24.30 3.60
CA ALA A 160 -11.59 -23.23 2.61
C ALA A 160 -11.22 -21.85 3.20
N THR A 161 -11.59 -21.59 4.45
CA THR A 161 -11.27 -20.34 5.15
C THR A 161 -9.77 -20.22 5.45
N ILE A 162 -9.10 -21.33 5.80
CA ILE A 162 -7.64 -21.37 6.00
C ILE A 162 -6.90 -21.08 4.68
N ALA A 163 -7.31 -21.71 3.58
CA ALA A 163 -6.73 -21.45 2.26
C ALA A 163 -6.91 -19.98 1.84
N PHE A 164 -8.09 -19.40 2.08
CA PHE A 164 -8.37 -17.99 1.81
C PHE A 164 -7.50 -17.05 2.66
N LEU A 165 -7.31 -17.36 3.95
CA LEU A 165 -6.42 -16.62 4.85
C LEU A 165 -4.97 -16.60 4.33
N ILE A 166 -4.43 -17.76 3.97
CA ILE A 166 -3.06 -17.89 3.44
C ILE A 166 -2.89 -17.08 2.14
N GLY A 167 -3.89 -17.13 1.25
CA GLY A 167 -3.89 -16.34 0.01
C GLY A 167 -3.86 -14.83 0.25
N ASN A 168 -4.63 -14.34 1.23
CA ASN A 168 -4.68 -12.92 1.59
C ASN A 168 -3.43 -12.46 2.37
N MET A 169 -2.79 -13.34 3.13
CA MET A 169 -1.54 -13.02 3.82
C MET A 169 -0.41 -12.74 2.83
N LYS A 170 -0.36 -13.50 1.72
CA LYS A 170 0.61 -13.26 0.63
C LYS A 170 0.42 -11.91 -0.06
N THR A 171 -0.81 -11.38 -0.16
CA THR A 171 -1.08 -10.09 -0.81
C THR A 171 -0.86 -8.90 0.10
N ASN A 172 -1.19 -9.01 1.39
CA ASN A 172 -1.11 -7.89 2.33
C ASN A 172 0.32 -7.62 2.84
N PHE A 173 1.16 -8.65 2.87
CA PHE A 173 2.57 -8.47 3.25
C PHE A 173 3.43 -7.90 2.11
N ARG A 174 2.84 -7.72 0.92
CA ARG A 174 3.53 -7.31 -0.30
C ARG A 174 4.10 -5.91 -0.21
N SER A 175 3.57 -4.94 0.56
CA SER A 175 4.07 -3.56 0.42
C SER A 175 5.48 -3.28 0.99
N PRO A 176 5.89 -3.69 2.21
CA PRO A 176 7.24 -3.44 2.70
C PRO A 176 8.22 -4.49 2.16
N THR A 177 7.76 -5.74 2.02
CA THR A 177 8.61 -6.84 1.54
C THR A 177 8.80 -6.82 0.04
N ALA A 178 7.84 -6.34 -0.77
CA ALA A 178 8.07 -6.25 -2.22
C ALA A 178 9.14 -5.24 -2.56
N ARG A 179 9.27 -4.11 -1.85
CA ARG A 179 10.37 -3.17 -2.10
C ARG A 179 11.73 -3.78 -1.77
N LEU A 180 11.82 -4.51 -0.65
CA LEU A 180 13.04 -5.26 -0.31
C LEU A 180 13.33 -6.38 -1.31
N GLU A 181 12.30 -7.05 -1.81
CA GLU A 181 12.45 -8.12 -2.78
C GLU A 181 12.80 -7.59 -4.17
N GLU A 182 12.22 -6.47 -4.59
CA GLU A 182 12.56 -5.74 -5.82
C GLU A 182 14.03 -5.32 -5.81
N MET A 183 14.51 -4.74 -4.70
CA MET A 183 15.93 -4.45 -4.50
C MET A 183 16.80 -5.72 -4.62
N ARG A 184 16.37 -6.83 -4.01
CA ARG A 184 17.12 -8.10 -4.07
C ARG A 184 17.15 -8.69 -5.48
N ILE A 185 16.04 -8.62 -6.20
CA ILE A 185 15.93 -9.11 -7.58
C ILE A 185 16.84 -8.27 -8.48
N GLN A 186 16.71 -6.94 -8.46
CA GLN A 186 17.58 -6.04 -9.24
C GLN A 186 19.06 -6.30 -8.95
N ARG A 187 19.45 -6.38 -7.67
CA ARG A 187 20.84 -6.69 -7.29
C ARG A 187 21.32 -8.03 -7.86
N ARG A 188 20.48 -9.07 -7.82
CA ARG A 188 20.82 -10.38 -8.37
C ARG A 188 21.00 -10.32 -9.88
N ASP A 189 20.10 -9.63 -10.58
CA ASP A 189 20.14 -9.46 -12.03
C ASP A 189 21.40 -8.69 -12.44
N THR A 190 21.75 -7.61 -11.72
CA THR A 190 22.99 -6.86 -11.94
C THR A 190 24.22 -7.75 -11.73
N GLU A 191 24.31 -8.48 -10.60
CA GLU A 191 25.45 -9.38 -10.34
C GLU A 191 25.60 -10.47 -11.41
N GLN A 192 24.48 -11.05 -11.84
CA GLN A 192 24.47 -12.06 -12.90
C GLN A 192 24.94 -11.45 -14.23
N TRP A 193 24.48 -10.25 -14.58
CA TRP A 193 24.92 -9.53 -15.76
C TRP A 193 26.42 -9.20 -15.71
N MET A 194 26.92 -8.69 -14.57
CA MET A 194 28.35 -8.39 -14.37
C MET A 194 29.22 -9.64 -14.49
N SER A 195 28.76 -10.76 -13.94
CA SER A 195 29.45 -12.06 -14.00
C SER A 195 29.47 -12.62 -15.42
N HIS A 196 28.34 -12.54 -16.13
CA HIS A 196 28.22 -13.00 -17.51
C HIS A 196 29.10 -12.20 -18.48
N ARG A 197 29.29 -10.90 -18.22
CA ARG A 197 30.18 -10.01 -18.98
C ARG A 197 31.64 -10.09 -18.55
N LEU A 198 31.98 -10.89 -17.53
CA LEU A 198 33.33 -11.06 -16.99
C LEU A 198 33.99 -9.72 -16.61
N LEU A 199 33.21 -8.79 -16.04
CA LEU A 199 33.74 -7.48 -15.66
C LEU A 199 34.87 -7.64 -14.62
N PRO A 200 35.92 -6.82 -14.64
CA PRO A 200 36.94 -6.84 -13.60
C PRO A 200 36.39 -6.37 -12.24
N ASP A 201 36.96 -6.86 -11.14
CA ASP A 201 36.43 -6.65 -9.78
C ASP A 201 36.37 -5.18 -9.36
N ASN A 202 37.29 -4.35 -9.86
CA ASN A 202 37.26 -2.90 -9.61
C ASN A 202 36.01 -2.22 -10.18
N ILE A 203 35.53 -2.64 -11.36
CA ILE A 203 34.31 -2.12 -11.98
C ILE A 203 33.09 -2.68 -11.25
N ARG A 204 33.09 -3.97 -10.90
CA ARG A 204 31.99 -4.57 -10.13
C ARG A 204 31.78 -3.85 -8.81
N GLU A 205 32.85 -3.56 -8.09
CA GLU A 205 32.76 -2.88 -6.80
C GLU A 205 32.27 -1.43 -6.94
N ARG A 206 32.65 -0.74 -8.02
CA ARG A 206 32.11 0.59 -8.34
C ARG A 206 30.61 0.54 -8.66
N ILE A 207 30.15 -0.46 -9.42
CA ILE A 207 28.73 -0.66 -9.72
C ILE A 207 27.94 -0.94 -8.44
N ARG A 208 28.43 -1.83 -7.56
CA ARG A 208 27.78 -2.13 -6.27
C ARG A 208 27.63 -0.90 -5.38
N ARG A 209 28.69 -0.10 -5.25
CA ARG A 209 28.65 1.17 -4.51
C ARG A 209 27.62 2.14 -5.09
N TYR A 210 27.60 2.29 -6.41
CA TYR A 210 26.62 3.11 -7.11
C TYR A 210 25.17 2.66 -6.85
N GLU A 211 24.88 1.37 -7.02
CA GLU A 211 23.52 0.85 -6.80
C GLU A 211 23.06 1.01 -5.35
N GLN A 212 23.96 0.75 -4.40
CA GLN A 212 23.66 0.91 -2.97
C GLN A 212 23.37 2.38 -2.62
N PHE A 213 24.19 3.30 -3.11
CA PHE A 213 24.00 4.74 -2.88
C PHE A 213 22.70 5.24 -3.54
N ARG A 214 22.47 4.89 -4.81
CA ARG A 214 21.23 5.21 -5.53
C ARG A 214 19.99 4.73 -4.79
N TRP A 215 20.04 3.52 -4.21
CA TRP A 215 18.91 2.97 -3.45
C TRP A 215 18.65 3.73 -2.14
N GLN A 216 19.70 4.18 -1.45
CA GLN A 216 19.55 4.98 -0.23
C GLN A 216 18.89 6.33 -0.50
N GLU A 217 19.29 7.00 -1.59
CA GLU A 217 18.76 8.31 -1.98
C GLU A 217 17.34 8.23 -2.56
N THR A 218 17.14 7.39 -3.60
CA THR A 218 15.88 7.37 -4.36
C THR A 218 14.83 6.40 -3.79
N ARG A 219 15.22 5.52 -2.85
CA ARG A 219 14.39 4.41 -2.36
C ARG A 219 13.83 3.51 -3.47
N GLY A 220 14.56 3.40 -4.58
CA GLY A 220 14.16 2.59 -5.73
C GLY A 220 13.17 3.25 -6.67
N VAL A 221 12.90 4.54 -6.51
CA VAL A 221 12.05 5.28 -7.45
C VAL A 221 12.87 5.71 -8.65
N ASP A 222 12.49 5.21 -9.82
CA ASP A 222 12.98 5.73 -11.09
C ASP A 222 12.20 7.00 -11.44
N GLU A 223 12.80 8.16 -11.16
CA GLU A 223 12.18 9.47 -11.39
C GLU A 223 11.87 9.72 -12.88
N GLU A 224 12.74 9.27 -13.79
CA GLU A 224 12.54 9.47 -15.23
C GLU A 224 11.35 8.63 -15.71
N MET A 225 11.25 7.36 -15.29
CA MET A 225 10.09 6.52 -15.58
C MET A 225 8.81 7.07 -14.96
N LEU A 226 8.85 7.56 -13.71
CA LEU A 226 7.70 8.14 -13.03
C LEU A 226 7.14 9.34 -13.81
N VAL A 227 8.02 10.25 -14.21
CA VAL A 227 7.66 11.48 -14.94
C VAL A 227 7.22 11.17 -16.37
N GLN A 228 7.77 10.14 -17.02
CA GLN A 228 7.35 9.71 -18.37
C GLN A 228 5.91 9.16 -18.42
N ASN A 229 5.44 8.54 -17.34
CA ASN A 229 4.07 8.00 -17.24
C ASN A 229 3.00 9.09 -17.07
N LEU A 230 3.40 10.35 -16.85
CA LEU A 230 2.49 11.47 -16.68
C LEU A 230 2.11 12.10 -18.04
N PRO A 231 0.90 12.69 -18.12
CA PRO A 231 0.51 13.59 -19.21
C PRO A 231 1.55 14.70 -19.49
N ARG A 232 1.59 15.16 -20.75
CA ARG A 232 2.65 16.06 -21.25
C ARG A 232 2.72 17.40 -20.50
N ASP A 233 1.55 17.94 -20.16
CA ASP A 233 1.37 19.16 -19.36
C ASP A 233 2.01 19.02 -17.98
N LEU A 234 1.63 17.99 -17.21
CA LEU A 234 2.18 17.75 -15.87
C LEU A 234 3.69 17.51 -15.90
N ARG A 235 4.17 16.75 -16.90
CA ARG A 235 5.61 16.52 -17.07
C ARG A 235 6.38 17.82 -17.25
N ARG A 236 5.87 18.73 -18.09
CA ARG A 236 6.51 20.02 -18.35
C ARG A 236 6.54 20.88 -17.09
N ASP A 237 5.42 20.95 -16.36
CA ASP A 237 5.31 21.73 -15.13
C ASP A 237 6.28 21.23 -14.04
N ILE A 238 6.38 19.91 -13.87
CA ILE A 238 7.32 19.29 -12.91
C ILE A 238 8.76 19.59 -13.32
N LYS A 239 9.14 19.34 -14.58
CA LYS A 239 10.50 19.59 -15.06
C LYS A 239 10.89 21.05 -14.88
N ARG A 240 10.00 21.98 -15.26
CA ARG A 240 10.22 23.42 -15.08
C ARG A 240 10.38 23.78 -13.61
N HIS A 241 9.52 23.26 -12.73
CA HIS A 241 9.60 23.51 -11.29
C HIS A 241 10.94 23.05 -10.69
N LEU A 242 11.43 21.87 -11.08
CA LEU A 242 12.67 21.31 -10.56
C LEU A 242 13.93 21.99 -11.10
N SER A 243 13.92 22.44 -12.36
CA SER A 243 15.13 22.88 -13.07
C SER A 243 15.27 24.39 -13.25
N LEU A 244 14.18 25.15 -13.29
CA LEU A 244 14.23 26.59 -13.60
C LEU A 244 15.07 27.37 -12.56
N ALA A 245 14.95 27.00 -11.29
CA ALA A 245 15.71 27.61 -10.21
C ALA A 245 17.23 27.36 -10.35
N LEU A 246 17.63 26.27 -11.00
CA LEU A 246 19.03 25.92 -11.23
C LEU A 246 19.60 26.70 -12.40
N LEU A 247 18.85 26.78 -13.51
CA LEU A 247 19.25 27.54 -14.68
C LEU A 247 19.42 29.02 -14.35
N LYS A 248 18.48 29.62 -13.61
CA LYS A 248 18.54 31.05 -13.25
C LYS A 248 19.67 31.42 -12.28
N ARG A 249 20.37 30.46 -11.68
CA ARG A 249 21.60 30.75 -10.90
C ARG A 249 22.77 31.14 -11.78
N VAL A 250 22.75 30.75 -13.06
CA VAL A 250 23.82 31.08 -14.02
C VAL A 250 23.52 32.45 -14.63
N PRO A 251 24.40 33.45 -14.49
CA PRO A 251 24.13 34.82 -14.94
C PRO A 251 23.79 34.93 -16.43
N VAL A 252 24.33 34.03 -17.25
CA VAL A 252 24.07 33.98 -18.70
C VAL A 252 22.63 33.53 -18.98
N PHE A 253 22.13 32.53 -18.26
CA PHE A 253 20.78 31.98 -18.47
C PHE A 253 19.69 32.86 -17.85
N GLU A 254 20.00 33.59 -16.77
CA GLU A 254 19.03 34.51 -16.15
C GLU A 254 18.46 35.53 -17.14
N LYS A 255 19.27 35.95 -18.13
CA LYS A 255 18.91 36.94 -19.15
C LYS A 255 18.33 36.33 -20.43
N MET A 256 18.24 35.01 -20.53
CA MET A 256 17.72 34.33 -21.73
C MET A 256 16.19 34.36 -21.78
N ASP A 257 15.66 34.24 -22.99
CA ASP A 257 14.21 34.14 -23.22
C ASP A 257 13.60 32.92 -22.52
N GLU A 258 12.39 33.09 -21.97
CA GLU A 258 11.69 32.05 -21.21
C GLU A 258 11.39 30.80 -22.06
N GLN A 259 11.24 30.91 -23.38
CA GLN A 259 11.07 29.74 -24.25
C GLN A 259 12.34 28.90 -24.36
N VAL A 260 13.50 29.56 -24.35
CA VAL A 260 14.81 28.89 -24.37
C VAL A 260 15.05 28.21 -23.02
N LEU A 261 14.74 28.90 -21.92
CA LEU A 261 14.81 28.31 -20.57
C LEU A 261 13.89 27.10 -20.44
N ASP A 262 12.66 27.16 -20.95
CA ASP A 262 11.75 26.02 -20.99
C ASP A 262 12.32 24.82 -21.77
N ALA A 263 12.91 25.08 -22.93
CA ALA A 263 13.54 24.04 -23.73
C ALA A 263 14.75 23.42 -23.02
N MET A 264 15.50 24.21 -22.25
CA MET A 264 16.59 23.72 -21.39
C MET A 264 16.05 22.89 -20.22
N CYS A 265 15.00 23.35 -19.53
CA CYS A 265 14.31 22.62 -18.46
C CYS A 265 13.86 21.23 -18.92
N ASP A 266 13.35 21.12 -20.15
CA ASP A 266 12.91 19.85 -20.72
C ASP A 266 14.06 18.86 -20.98
N ARG A 267 15.27 19.36 -21.22
CA ARG A 267 16.48 18.58 -21.52
C ARG A 267 17.32 18.24 -20.30
N LEU A 268 17.15 18.97 -19.19
CA LEU A 268 17.89 18.71 -17.96
C LEU A 268 17.54 17.32 -17.40
N LYS A 269 18.55 16.55 -17.01
CA LYS A 269 18.38 15.22 -16.41
C LYS A 269 19.16 15.12 -15.10
N PRO A 270 18.57 14.55 -14.04
CA PRO A 270 19.31 14.27 -12.82
C PRO A 270 20.31 13.14 -13.07
N VAL A 271 21.54 13.32 -12.58
CA VAL A 271 22.61 12.31 -12.62
C VAL A 271 23.21 12.17 -11.24
N LEU A 272 23.53 10.94 -10.84
CA LEU A 272 24.11 10.61 -9.54
C LEU A 272 25.55 10.11 -9.73
N TYR A 273 26.47 10.67 -8.96
CA TYR A 273 27.87 10.25 -8.91
C TYR A 273 28.20 9.79 -7.49
N THR A 274 28.97 8.71 -7.35
CA THR A 274 29.45 8.25 -6.05
C THR A 274 30.79 8.89 -5.70
N GLU A 275 31.17 8.83 -4.43
CA GLU A 275 32.52 9.15 -3.99
C GLU A 275 33.56 8.37 -4.81
N GLU A 276 34.72 9.00 -5.07
CA GLU A 276 35.83 8.48 -5.88
C GLU A 276 35.50 8.18 -7.36
N SER A 277 34.34 8.64 -7.85
CA SER A 277 34.04 8.63 -9.28
C SER A 277 34.63 9.87 -9.96
N TYR A 278 35.05 9.69 -11.21
CA TYR A 278 35.52 10.79 -12.05
C TYR A 278 34.35 11.25 -12.92
N VAL A 279 33.99 12.52 -12.79
CA VAL A 279 32.93 13.14 -13.61
C VAL A 279 33.48 13.48 -14.99
N VAL A 280 34.63 14.15 -15.06
CA VAL A 280 35.39 14.46 -16.28
C VAL A 280 36.85 14.10 -16.04
N ARG A 281 37.55 13.58 -17.05
CA ARG A 281 39.01 13.35 -16.98
C ARG A 281 39.75 14.36 -17.84
N GLU A 282 40.95 14.73 -17.41
CA GLU A 282 41.82 15.60 -18.18
C GLU A 282 42.12 14.97 -19.55
N GLY A 283 41.81 15.70 -20.63
CA GLY A 283 41.93 15.24 -22.01
C GLY A 283 40.64 14.70 -22.64
N ASP A 284 39.58 14.48 -21.87
CA ASP A 284 38.26 14.14 -22.41
C ASP A 284 37.61 15.37 -23.06
N LEU A 285 36.80 15.13 -24.10
CA LEU A 285 35.97 16.19 -24.69
C LEU A 285 34.86 16.57 -23.71
N VAL A 286 34.72 17.86 -23.41
CA VAL A 286 33.60 18.36 -22.62
C VAL A 286 32.40 18.52 -23.56
N ASP A 287 31.38 17.70 -23.39
CA ASP A 287 30.14 17.71 -24.20
C ASP A 287 28.88 18.00 -23.38
N GLU A 288 28.99 17.98 -22.05
CA GLU A 288 27.90 18.23 -21.12
C GLU A 288 28.27 19.28 -20.05
N MET A 289 27.27 20.06 -19.63
CA MET A 289 27.37 21.01 -18.52
C MET A 289 26.62 20.45 -17.32
N LEU A 290 27.24 20.49 -16.14
CA LEU A 290 26.68 19.89 -14.93
C LEU A 290 26.40 20.95 -13.87
N PHE A 291 25.22 20.85 -13.27
CA PHE A 291 24.79 21.70 -12.16
C PHE A 291 24.89 20.90 -10.86
N VAL A 292 25.72 21.36 -9.92
CA VAL A 292 25.90 20.63 -8.65
C VAL A 292 24.69 20.89 -7.76
N MET A 293 23.83 19.88 -7.65
CA MET A 293 22.62 19.97 -6.80
C MET A 293 22.93 19.77 -5.32
N GLN A 294 23.78 18.79 -5.03
CA GLN A 294 24.13 18.35 -3.70
C GLN A 294 25.48 17.64 -3.75
N GLY A 295 26.30 17.83 -2.72
CA GLY A 295 27.64 17.26 -2.63
C GLY A 295 28.73 18.27 -2.98
N LYS A 296 29.95 17.75 -3.17
CA LYS A 296 31.15 18.54 -3.42
C LYS A 296 31.98 17.84 -4.48
N LEU A 297 32.39 18.56 -5.51
CA LEU A 297 33.30 18.06 -6.53
C LEU A 297 34.69 18.61 -6.25
N SER A 298 35.72 17.80 -6.39
CA SER A 298 37.12 18.24 -6.32
C SER A 298 37.71 18.28 -7.72
N THR A 299 38.29 19.39 -8.10
CA THR A 299 39.02 19.54 -9.37
C THR A 299 40.50 19.32 -9.11
N THR A 300 41.09 18.38 -9.86
CA THR A 300 42.52 18.11 -9.83
C THR A 300 43.03 18.17 -11.27
N THR A 301 43.79 19.21 -11.60
CA THR A 301 44.47 19.34 -12.90
C THR A 301 45.92 18.90 -12.71
N THR A 302 46.55 18.28 -13.72
CA THR A 302 47.98 18.01 -13.65
C THR A 302 48.85 19.25 -13.94
N ASN A 303 48.25 20.43 -14.14
CA ASN A 303 48.93 21.68 -14.53
C ASN A 303 49.97 21.46 -15.65
N GLY A 304 49.69 20.57 -16.60
CA GLY A 304 50.62 20.23 -17.69
C GLY A 304 51.98 19.69 -17.20
N GLY A 305 52.04 19.04 -16.03
CA GLY A 305 53.24 18.43 -15.46
C GLY A 305 54.08 19.32 -14.54
N ARG A 306 53.61 20.52 -14.15
CA ARG A 306 54.31 21.37 -13.18
C ARG A 306 53.92 21.02 -11.74
N THR A 307 54.87 20.46 -10.99
CA THR A 307 54.83 20.20 -9.54
C THR A 307 54.83 21.53 -8.74
N ALA A 308 53.71 22.24 -8.77
CA ALA A 308 53.39 23.27 -7.77
C ALA A 308 52.29 22.73 -6.86
N VAL A 309 52.39 23.04 -5.57
CA VAL A 309 51.52 22.57 -4.47
C VAL A 309 50.05 22.55 -4.89
N PHE A 310 49.47 21.34 -4.87
CA PHE A 310 48.08 21.10 -5.24
C PHE A 310 47.15 21.59 -4.14
N ILE A 311 46.35 22.63 -4.45
CA ILE A 311 45.17 22.96 -3.67
C ILE A 311 43.99 22.45 -4.50
N PRO A 312 43.30 21.36 -4.10
CA PRO A 312 42.09 20.94 -4.77
C PRO A 312 41.08 22.09 -4.64
N GLU A 313 40.69 22.65 -5.77
CA GLU A 313 39.56 23.56 -5.84
C GLU A 313 38.30 22.71 -5.73
N TYR A 314 37.36 23.16 -4.90
CA TYR A 314 36.15 22.41 -4.69
C TYR A 314 34.94 23.18 -5.18
N LEU A 315 34.14 22.52 -6.01
CA LEU A 315 32.82 23.01 -6.38
C LEU A 315 31.79 22.53 -5.38
N GLU A 316 31.02 23.46 -4.81
CA GLU A 316 29.96 23.19 -3.85
C GLU A 316 28.56 23.20 -4.50
N ALA A 317 27.54 22.86 -3.70
CA ALA A 317 26.16 22.82 -4.16
C ALA A 317 25.70 24.22 -4.63
N GLY A 318 25.22 24.27 -5.87
CA GLY A 318 24.80 25.48 -6.57
C GLY A 318 25.81 26.00 -7.60
N GLU A 319 27.02 25.45 -7.63
CA GLU A 319 28.03 25.78 -8.62
C GLU A 319 27.96 24.85 -9.85
N ILE A 320 28.76 25.18 -10.86
CA ILE A 320 28.64 24.62 -12.21
C ILE A 320 29.97 24.02 -12.63
N CYS A 321 29.93 22.85 -13.25
CA CYS A 321 31.07 22.26 -13.95
C CYS A 321 30.82 22.29 -15.47
N GLY A 322 31.87 22.59 -16.25
CA GLY A 322 31.79 22.64 -17.72
C GLY A 322 31.29 23.96 -18.31
N GLU A 323 31.40 25.07 -17.58
CA GLU A 323 30.98 26.40 -18.08
C GLU A 323 31.74 26.88 -19.33
N GLU A 324 32.91 26.32 -19.62
CA GLU A 324 33.69 26.55 -20.85
C GLU A 324 32.88 26.22 -22.13
N LEU A 325 31.92 25.29 -22.04
CA LEU A 325 31.00 25.03 -23.16
C LEU A 325 30.14 26.24 -23.51
N LEU A 326 29.79 27.07 -22.52
CA LEU A 326 29.01 28.28 -22.77
C LEU A 326 29.82 29.32 -23.50
N THR A 327 31.10 29.50 -23.13
CA THR A 327 31.97 30.43 -23.85
C THR A 327 32.17 29.96 -25.28
N TRP A 328 32.41 28.66 -25.53
CA TRP A 328 32.55 28.13 -26.89
C TRP A 328 31.26 28.21 -27.73
N ALA A 329 30.09 28.05 -27.11
CA ALA A 329 28.82 28.17 -27.79
C ALA A 329 28.48 29.62 -28.14
N LEU A 330 28.87 30.57 -27.29
CA LEU A 330 28.57 32.00 -27.44
C LEU A 330 29.63 32.77 -28.25
N ASP A 331 30.90 32.33 -28.25
CA ASP A 331 32.01 32.96 -29.00
C ASP A 331 32.03 32.58 -30.48
N ARG A 332 31.12 31.70 -30.97
CA ARG A 332 30.99 31.55 -32.43
C ARG A 332 30.37 32.81 -33.01
N PRO A 333 31.05 33.53 -33.92
CA PRO A 333 30.36 34.49 -34.75
C PRO A 333 29.31 33.69 -35.53
N LEU A 334 28.05 34.13 -35.47
CA LEU A 334 26.98 33.67 -36.34
C LEU A 334 27.40 33.93 -37.79
N LEU A 335 28.17 33.00 -38.37
CA LEU A 335 28.32 32.84 -39.81
C LEU A 335 27.07 32.11 -40.30
N ILE A 336 25.98 32.88 -40.43
CA ILE A 336 24.86 32.57 -41.32
C ILE A 336 24.96 33.50 -42.51
#